data_AF-A0A959X8J6-F1
#
_entry.id   AF-A0A959X8J6-F1
#
_cell.length_a   1.000
_cell.length_b   1.000
_cell.length_c   1.000
_cell.angle_alpha   90.00
_cell.angle_beta   90.00
_cell.angle_gamma   90.00
#
_symmetry.space_group_name_H-M   'P 1'
#
loop_
_entity.id
_entity.type
_entity.pdbx_description
1 polymer ?
#
loop_
_entity_poly.entity_id
_entity_poly.type
_entity_poly.pdbx_seq_one_letter_code
_entity_poly.pdbx_strand_id
1 'polypeptide(L)' 'MLGTFDAVLFDFDGTLGESHEAVLRAYAQWAEEYGVEVGYAQEYIGRPSATAAHALLPPEIAEEAGRRIDELESLDTDGV' A
#
# COMPACT_ATOMS: atom_id res chain seq x y z
N MET A 1 20.90 -32.72 11.62
CA MET A 1 20.28 -32.91 10.30
C MET A 1 18.86 -32.40 10.43
N LEU A 2 18.50 -31.32 9.73
CA LEU A 2 17.12 -30.83 9.71
C LEU A 2 16.28 -31.85 8.90
N GLY A 3 15.12 -32.23 9.42
CA GLY A 3 14.25 -33.26 8.84
C GLY A 3 13.52 -32.80 7.57
N THR A 4 12.84 -33.73 6.90
CA THR A 4 12.00 -33.47 5.73
C THR A 4 10.61 -33.00 6.16
N PHE A 5 10.04 -32.01 5.46
CA PHE A 5 8.68 -31.52 5.69
C PHE A 5 7.73 -32.07 4.63
N ASP A 6 6.51 -32.44 5.03
CA ASP A 6 5.47 -32.95 4.12
C ASP A 6 4.84 -31.85 3.25
N ALA A 7 4.87 -30.59 3.71
CA ALA A 7 4.46 -29.41 2.96
C ALA A 7 5.10 -28.13 3.54
N VAL A 8 5.18 -27.08 2.72
CA VAL A 8 5.61 -25.73 3.11
C VAL A 8 4.51 -24.75 2.72
N LEU A 9 4.14 -23.87 3.64
CA LEU A 9 3.23 -22.75 3.39
C LEU A 9 4.07 -21.48 3.19
N PHE A 10 3.95 -20.86 2.03
CA PHE A 10 4.53 -19.54 1.76
C PHE A 10 3.46 -18.48 1.96
N ASP A 11 3.83 -17.39 2.61
CA ASP A 11 3.06 -16.16 2.54
C ASP A 11 3.21 -15.56 1.13
N PHE A 12 2.22 -14.81 0.65
CA PHE A 12 2.28 -14.16 -0.67
C PHE A 12 3.02 -12.82 -0.57
N ASP A 13 2.73 -12.02 0.46
CA ASP A 13 3.36 -10.72 0.66
C ASP A 13 4.80 -10.87 1.17
N GLY A 14 5.73 -10.17 0.50
CA GLY A 14 7.15 -10.15 0.87
C GLY A 14 7.92 -11.46 0.64
N THR A 15 7.30 -12.50 0.06
CA THR A 15 7.97 -13.79 -0.18
C THR A 15 8.11 -14.14 -1.67
N LEU A 16 7.22 -13.67 -2.56
CA LEU A 16 7.26 -13.96 -4.00
C LEU A 16 6.99 -12.77 -4.94
N GLY A 17 6.33 -11.69 -4.50
CA GLY A 17 6.02 -10.51 -5.32
C GLY A 17 6.65 -9.22 -4.80
N GLU A 18 6.97 -8.29 -5.72
CA GLU A 18 7.47 -6.93 -5.43
C GLU A 18 6.37 -6.00 -4.87
N SER A 19 5.53 -6.47 -3.93
CA SER A 19 4.37 -5.72 -3.41
C SER A 19 4.76 -4.49 -2.59
N HIS A 20 5.96 -4.45 -2.00
CA HIS A 20 6.41 -3.29 -1.24
C HIS A 20 6.72 -2.08 -2.13
N GLU A 21 7.41 -2.28 -3.25
CA GLU A 21 7.75 -1.21 -4.20
C GLU A 21 6.51 -0.66 -4.89
N ALA A 22 5.53 -1.52 -5.16
CA ALA A 22 4.23 -1.11 -5.71
C ALA A 22 3.46 -0.19 -4.75
N VAL A 23 3.37 -0.57 -3.46
CA VAL A 23 2.75 0.25 -2.43
C VAL A 23 3.48 1.60 -2.25
N LEU A 24 4.82 1.61 -2.30
CA LEU A 24 5.59 2.86 -2.23
C LEU A 24 5.26 3.82 -3.39
N ARG A 25 5.11 3.29 -4.63
CA ARG A 25 4.70 4.08 -5.80
C ARG A 25 3.28 4.60 -5.68
N ALA A 26 2.34 3.76 -5.23
CA ALA A 26 0.95 4.15 -4.99
C ALA A 26 0.87 5.33 -4.01
N TYR A 27 1.57 5.26 -2.88
CA TYR A 27 1.59 6.33 -1.89
C TYR A 27 2.32 7.60 -2.39
N ALA A 28 3.37 7.46 -3.19
CA ALA A 28 4.05 8.61 -3.80
C ALA A 28 3.14 9.34 -4.80
N GLN A 29 2.45 8.59 -5.67
CA GLN A 29 1.50 9.16 -6.62
C GLN A 29 0.31 9.81 -5.88
N TRP A 30 -0.26 9.13 -4.88
CA TRP A 30 -1.34 9.68 -4.08
C TRP A 30 -0.94 10.98 -3.38
N ALA A 31 0.27 11.04 -2.81
CA ALA A 31 0.79 12.23 -2.15
C ALA A 31 0.90 13.41 -3.14
N GLU A 32 1.35 13.17 -4.37
CA GLU A 32 1.37 14.17 -5.44
C GLU A 32 -0.04 14.64 -5.83
N GLU A 33 -0.99 13.71 -6.02
CA GLU A 33 -2.38 14.01 -6.42
C GLU A 33 -3.11 14.91 -5.40
N TYR A 34 -2.85 14.74 -4.11
CA TYR A 34 -3.52 15.48 -3.03
C TYR A 34 -2.66 16.57 -2.37
N GLY A 35 -1.43 16.80 -2.84
CA GLY A 35 -0.52 17.81 -2.31
C GLY A 35 -0.04 17.51 -0.88
N VAL A 36 0.09 16.23 -0.54
CA VAL A 36 0.63 15.75 0.73
C VAL A 36 2.13 15.51 0.56
N GLU A 37 2.92 15.76 1.61
CA GLU A 37 4.33 15.38 1.60
C GLU A 37 4.45 13.85 1.65
N VAL A 38 5.25 13.27 0.75
CA VAL A 38 5.30 11.82 0.54
C VAL A 38 5.74 11.05 1.79
N GLY A 39 6.66 11.58 2.59
CA GLY A 39 7.06 10.98 3.86
C GLY A 39 5.89 10.81 4.83
N TYR A 40 5.07 11.85 5.00
CA TYR A 40 3.85 11.74 5.83
C TYR A 40 2.85 10.72 5.30
N ALA A 41 2.70 10.61 3.97
CA ALA A 41 1.83 9.59 3.39
C ALA A 41 2.38 8.17 3.68
N GLN A 42 3.69 7.98 3.46
CA GLN A 42 4.37 6.70 3.62
C GLN A 42 4.39 6.18 5.08
N GLU A 43 4.28 7.05 6.08
CA GLU A 43 4.14 6.64 7.49
C GLU A 43 2.89 5.76 7.76
N TYR A 44 1.91 5.77 6.86
CA TYR A 44 0.67 5.01 6.98
C TYR A 44 0.67 3.70 6.20
N ILE A 45 1.75 3.35 5.50
CA ILE A 45 1.86 2.06 4.80
C ILE A 45 1.66 0.90 5.79
N GLY A 46 0.90 -0.11 5.36
CA GLY A 46 0.53 -1.26 6.20
C GLY A 46 -0.63 -1.00 7.16
N ARG A 47 -1.27 0.17 7.09
CA ARG A 47 -2.54 0.49 7.75
C ARG A 47 -3.66 0.54 6.70
N PRO A 48 -4.94 0.49 7.11
CA PRO A 48 -6.03 0.73 6.16
C PRO A 48 -5.88 2.08 5.48
N SER A 49 -5.96 2.12 4.15
CA SER A 49 -5.77 3.30 3.30
C SER A 49 -6.55 4.52 3.75
N ALA A 50 -7.81 4.33 4.15
CA ALA A 50 -8.66 5.40 4.69
C ALA A 50 -8.04 6.11 5.91
N THR A 51 -7.18 5.44 6.68
CA THR A 51 -6.48 6.04 7.83
C THR A 51 -5.55 7.16 7.40
N ALA A 52 -4.80 6.98 6.31
CA ALA A 52 -3.90 8.00 5.78
C ALA A 52 -4.71 9.23 5.32
N ALA A 53 -5.76 8.99 4.54
CA ALA A 53 -6.60 10.05 4.01
C ALA A 53 -7.32 10.85 5.11
N HIS A 54 -7.90 10.19 6.11
CA HIS A 54 -8.53 10.88 7.24
C HIS A 54 -7.53 11.65 8.12
N ALA A 55 -6.28 11.20 8.19
CA ALA A 55 -5.27 11.85 9.01
C ALA A 55 -4.62 13.07 8.32
N LEU A 56 -4.50 13.03 6.99
CA LEU A 56 -3.69 13.99 6.23
C LEU A 56 -4.53 15.00 5.44
N LEU A 57 -5.83 14.73 5.23
CA LEU A 57 -6.68 15.55 4.37
C LEU A 57 -7.95 16.03 5.09
N PRO A 58 -8.57 17.12 4.58
CA PRO A 58 -9.87 17.58 5.05
C PRO A 58 -10.97 16.49 4.93
N PRO A 59 -11.92 16.44 5.88
CA PRO A 59 -12.97 15.41 5.91
C PRO A 59 -13.81 15.33 4.62
N GLU A 60 -13.93 16.44 3.89
CA GLU A 60 -14.74 16.55 2.68
C GLU A 60 -14.18 15.73 1.51
N ILE A 61 -12.87 15.44 1.53
CA ILE A 61 -12.18 14.70 0.47
C ILE A 61 -11.55 13.40 0.94
N ALA A 62 -11.45 13.19 2.26
CA ALA A 62 -10.76 12.05 2.85
C ALA A 62 -11.33 10.69 2.43
N GLU A 63 -12.66 10.57 2.27
CA GLU A 63 -13.26 9.30 1.85
C GLU A 63 -12.87 8.92 0.41
N GLU A 64 -12.92 9.89 -0.52
CA GLU A 64 -12.50 9.69 -1.90
C GLU A 64 -11.00 9.42 -2.00
N ALA A 65 -10.20 10.21 -1.28
CA ALA A 65 -8.77 10.03 -1.25
C ALA A 65 -8.35 8.67 -0.66
N GLY A 66 -9.11 8.12 0.31
CA GLY A 66 -8.87 6.77 0.82
C GLY A 66 -9.08 5.70 -0.26
N ARG A 67 -10.17 5.78 -1.01
CA ARG A 67 -10.43 4.87 -2.15
C ARG A 67 -9.36 4.98 -3.23
N ARG A 68 -8.83 6.18 -3.45
CA ARG A 68 -7.81 6.42 -4.46
C ARG A 68 -6.51 5.65 -4.19
N ILE A 69 -6.11 5.50 -2.92
CA ILE A 69 -4.96 4.65 -2.56
C ILE A 69 -5.24 3.20 -2.95
N ASP A 70 -6.42 2.66 -2.59
CA ASP A 70 -6.79 1.27 -2.91
C ASP A 70 -6.79 1.02 -4.44
N GLU A 71 -7.25 2.00 -5.23
CA GLU A 71 -7.19 1.94 -6.69
C GLU A 71 -5.75 1.90 -7.20
N LEU A 72 -4.87 2.76 -6.67
CA LEU A 72 -3.47 2.84 -7.08
C LEU A 72 -2.71 1.55 -6.73
N GLU A 73 -2.93 1.01 -5.54
CA GLU A 73 -2.35 -0.27 -5.11
C GLU A 73 -2.84 -1.44 -5.98
N SER A 74 -4.10 -1.42 -6.41
CA SER A 74 -4.67 -2.45 -7.28
C SER A 74 -4.14 -2.36 -8.71
N LEU A 75 -3.93 -1.16 -9.26
CA LEU A 75 -3.45 -0.97 -10.64
C LEU A 75 -1.97 -1.36 -10.81
N ASP A 76 -1.18 -1.31 -9.75
CA ASP A 76 0.24 -1.70 -9.75
C ASP A 76 0.44 -3.22 -9.57
N THR A 77 -0.62 -4.02 -9.73
CA THR A 77 -0.55 -5.50 -9.79
C THR A 77 -0.37 -6.08 -11.19
N ASP A 78 -0.36 -5.25 -12.25
CA ASP A 78 -0.13 -5.72 -13.63
C ASP A 78 1.32 -6.18 -13.91
N GLY A 79 2.18 -6.24 -12.88
CA GLY A 79 3.57 -6.72 -12.93
C GLY A 79 3.85 -8.09 -12.28
N VAL A 80 2.84 -8.79 -11.77
CA VAL A 80 2.95 -10.17 -11.22
C VAL A 80 2.48 -11.25 -12.19
#